data_AF-A0AAD3YCY1-F1
#
_entry.id   AF-A0AAD3YCY1-F1
#
_cell.length_a   1.000
_cell.length_b   1.000
_cell.length_c   1.000
_cell.angle_alpha   90.00
_cell.angle_beta   90.00
_cell.angle_gamma   90.00
#
_symmetry.space_group_name_H-M   'P 1'
#
loop_
_entity.id
_entity.type
_entity.pdbx_description
1 polymer ?
#
loop_
_entity_poly.entity_id
_entity_poly.type
_entity_poly.pdbx_seq_one_letter_code
_entity_poly.pdbx_strand_id
1 'polypeptide(L)'
;MLRRLPGISRPLATPLRTTARIPVLKGVRHAAVRAKNTSGTKHPGRWIASTALVGTVALLGAVYYYDSRSVAHEHVVMPVIRAVADAEQGHKLAVKVLSAPEWARPKDMGVDGPALKAELMGMPLVNPVGIAAGFDKDAQCIDGLFDIGFAYVEVGSVCPQPQSGNPLPRFFRLEEDDAAINRYGFNSLGHGHALGQLRKRLVKCAAEHPDLFPNGPLNPPSGLPRSLRPGHILAVNLGKNKTSAADSDDDYLRGVRTLGPYADIVVINISSPNTPGLRALQSREPLERLLRGVVAERDAIAVDGLPKVAVKVTCDLSEDELADVASAVRTTGVDGVIVSNTTIRRDELGLQSENSGETGGLSGRPLFPYALAALKTLRHLLPPNVPIIGAGGVWDGEDALTMAHAGAAMVQVYTAFGYRGVGTPRLLKDEIKRDLAPGASWEKQVGADYGGVTGMPWDASRVAAEGAHLRAHAHELGHVLNEIRDKIHTLSVERHADFSPEAHSDDLAAVNAATLSADGTSLPVDAVRGFANLGVVEKHPDSEAAPVVEAVVAVVEAAPSTAEPVVVVADKVQPSKPKDTFSEQVHSGDRRLV
;
A
#
# COMPACT_ATOMS: atom_id res chain seq x y z
N MET A 1 18.65 31.01 -27.06
CA MET A 1 18.22 32.05 -28.02
C MET A 1 17.08 31.51 -28.88
N LEU A 2 15.84 31.91 -28.58
CA LEU A 2 14.71 32.13 -29.49
C LEU A 2 13.52 32.52 -28.59
N ARG A 3 13.39 33.83 -28.36
CA ARG A 3 12.27 34.46 -27.63
C ARG A 3 11.01 34.44 -28.52
N ARG A 4 9.86 34.06 -27.96
CA ARG A 4 8.53 34.27 -28.57
C ARG A 4 7.93 35.59 -28.06
N LEU A 5 7.34 36.35 -28.99
CA LEU A 5 6.53 37.54 -28.74
C LEU A 5 5.04 37.17 -28.59
N PRO A 6 4.23 37.91 -27.83
CA PRO A 6 2.84 37.58 -27.52
C PRO A 6 1.80 38.34 -28.36
N GLY A 7 0.63 37.72 -28.51
CA GLY A 7 -0.70 38.37 -28.48
C GLY A 7 -1.24 38.98 -29.78
N ILE A 8 -2.26 38.33 -30.38
CA ILE A 8 -3.35 39.03 -31.10
C ILE A 8 -4.67 38.29 -30.86
N SER A 9 -5.63 39.06 -30.36
CA SER A 9 -7.02 38.78 -30.03
C SER A 9 -7.89 38.49 -31.26
N ARG A 10 -8.87 37.59 -31.13
CA ARG A 10 -9.96 37.39 -32.11
C ARG A 10 -11.22 38.14 -31.66
N PRO A 11 -11.97 38.76 -32.59
CA PRO A 11 -13.40 38.99 -32.38
C PRO A 11 -14.27 38.12 -33.31
N LEU A 12 -15.46 37.82 -32.80
CA LEU A 12 -16.58 37.14 -33.47
C LEU A 12 -17.21 38.02 -34.56
N ALA A 13 -17.71 37.39 -35.64
CA ALA A 13 -18.85 37.90 -36.41
C ALA A 13 -19.60 36.77 -37.15
N THR A 14 -20.92 36.91 -37.12
CA THR A 14 -22.04 36.05 -37.52
C THR A 14 -22.23 35.88 -39.04
N PRO A 15 -23.08 34.95 -39.51
CA PRO A 15 -23.18 34.58 -40.93
C PRO A 15 -24.29 35.34 -41.66
N LEU A 16 -24.09 35.62 -42.95
CA LEU A 16 -25.15 36.06 -43.87
C LEU A 16 -25.26 35.11 -45.05
N ARG A 17 -26.47 34.56 -45.17
CA ARG A 17 -26.95 33.64 -46.20
C ARG A 17 -27.57 34.49 -47.31
N THR A 18 -27.12 34.36 -48.54
CA THR A 18 -27.91 34.80 -49.72
C THR A 18 -27.71 33.84 -50.88
N THR A 19 -28.84 33.29 -51.33
CA THR A 19 -29.04 32.52 -52.54
C THR A 19 -29.27 33.47 -53.71
N ALA A 20 -28.56 33.31 -54.83
CA ALA A 20 -29.02 33.81 -56.12
C ALA A 20 -28.48 32.97 -57.28
N ARG A 21 -29.38 32.71 -58.23
CA ARG A 21 -29.31 31.80 -59.37
C ARG A 21 -28.35 32.30 -60.45
N ILE A 22 -27.63 31.39 -61.10
CA ILE A 22 -26.88 31.64 -62.34
C ILE A 22 -27.62 30.91 -63.49
N PRO A 23 -27.93 31.59 -64.62
CA PRO A 23 -28.62 30.97 -65.74
C PRO A 23 -27.66 30.20 -66.67
N VAL A 24 -28.24 29.19 -67.30
CA VAL A 24 -27.64 28.27 -68.27
C VAL A 24 -27.23 29.01 -69.55
N LEU A 25 -25.99 28.82 -69.98
CA LEU A 25 -25.54 29.09 -71.35
C LEU A 25 -25.02 27.80 -71.98
N LYS A 26 -25.67 27.43 -73.09
CA LYS A 26 -25.40 26.25 -73.91
C LYS A 26 -24.09 26.38 -74.69
N GLY A 27 -23.34 25.29 -74.71
CA GLY A 27 -22.77 24.71 -75.92
C GLY A 27 -21.54 25.40 -76.52
N VAL A 28 -20.36 24.94 -76.13
CA VAL A 28 -19.20 24.91 -77.03
C VAL A 28 -18.66 23.47 -77.04
N ARG A 29 -18.69 22.86 -78.22
CA ARG A 29 -18.13 21.53 -78.48
C ARG A 29 -16.61 21.60 -78.30
N HIS A 30 -16.07 21.00 -77.25
CA HIS A 30 -14.65 20.69 -77.20
C HIS A 30 -14.39 19.37 -77.92
N ALA A 31 -13.52 19.46 -78.93
CA ALA A 31 -12.99 18.34 -79.67
C ALA A 31 -12.45 17.27 -78.73
N ALA A 32 -12.85 16.03 -78.97
CA ALA A 32 -12.32 14.85 -78.29
C ALA A 32 -10.82 14.74 -78.61
N VAL A 33 -9.98 15.30 -77.73
CA VAL A 33 -8.58 14.89 -77.64
C VAL A 33 -8.62 13.51 -77.02
N ARG A 34 -8.40 12.51 -77.87
CA ARG A 34 -8.12 11.13 -77.51
C ARG A 34 -6.91 11.12 -76.58
N ALA A 35 -7.15 11.23 -75.27
CA ALA A 35 -6.16 10.89 -74.28
C ALA A 35 -5.82 9.42 -74.53
N LYS A 36 -4.58 9.17 -75.00
CA LYS A 36 -3.99 7.84 -74.94
C LYS A 36 -4.20 7.37 -73.50
N ASN A 37 -4.98 6.29 -73.33
CA ASN A 37 -4.82 5.44 -72.18
C ASN A 37 -3.36 4.98 -72.21
N THR A 38 -2.46 5.73 -71.58
CA THR A 38 -1.27 5.14 -71.00
C THR A 38 -1.81 4.15 -70.00
N SER A 39 -1.83 2.88 -70.38
CA SER A 39 -1.84 1.80 -69.41
C SER A 39 -0.70 2.13 -68.46
N GLY A 40 -1.06 2.65 -67.28
CA GLY A 40 -0.10 2.83 -66.21
C GLY A 40 0.50 1.46 -65.97
N THR A 41 1.74 1.26 -66.40
CA THR A 41 2.54 0.12 -66.02
C THR A 41 2.54 0.18 -64.50
N LYS A 42 1.75 -0.68 -63.86
CA LYS A 42 1.81 -0.86 -62.40
C LYS A 42 3.21 -1.38 -62.14
N HIS A 43 4.16 -0.49 -61.90
CA HIS A 43 5.56 -0.85 -61.70
C HIS A 43 5.63 -1.72 -60.44
N PRO A 44 5.79 -3.05 -60.56
CA PRO A 44 5.77 -3.93 -59.40
C PRO A 44 6.90 -3.58 -58.42
N GLY A 45 8.01 -3.02 -58.93
CA GLY A 45 9.12 -2.51 -58.12
C GLY A 45 8.75 -1.38 -57.15
N ARG A 46 7.76 -0.52 -57.47
CA ARG A 46 7.31 0.53 -56.52
C ARG A 46 6.52 -0.07 -55.37
N TRP A 47 5.68 -1.07 -55.65
CA TRP A 47 4.96 -1.83 -54.62
C TRP A 47 5.93 -2.60 -53.72
N ILE A 48 6.88 -3.32 -54.30
CA ILE A 48 7.90 -4.07 -53.55
C ILE A 48 8.73 -3.13 -52.67
N ALA A 49 9.19 -1.99 -53.21
CA ALA A 49 9.96 -1.01 -52.45
C ALA A 49 9.15 -0.37 -51.31
N SER A 50 7.88 -0.01 -51.55
CA SER A 50 6.99 0.53 -50.50
C SER A 50 6.69 -0.49 -49.42
N THR A 51 6.42 -1.76 -49.78
CA THR A 51 6.20 -2.84 -48.82
C THR A 51 7.46 -3.14 -48.02
N ALA A 52 8.63 -3.16 -48.65
CA ALA A 52 9.91 -3.34 -47.96
C ALA A 52 10.20 -2.19 -46.99
N LEU A 53 9.91 -0.94 -47.38
CA LEU A 53 10.06 0.23 -46.52
C LEU A 53 9.13 0.16 -45.30
N VAL A 54 7.83 -0.12 -45.51
CA VAL A 54 6.86 -0.26 -44.42
C VAL A 54 7.24 -1.41 -43.50
N GLY A 55 7.64 -2.56 -44.04
CA GLY A 55 8.12 -3.70 -43.25
C GLY A 55 9.36 -3.36 -42.43
N THR A 56 10.33 -2.64 -43.01
CA THR A 56 11.54 -2.21 -42.31
C THR A 56 11.22 -1.23 -41.18
N VAL A 57 10.36 -0.24 -41.43
CA VAL A 57 9.92 0.73 -40.40
C VAL A 57 9.15 0.03 -39.29
N ALA A 58 8.27 -0.92 -39.62
CA ALA A 58 7.54 -1.70 -38.63
C ALA A 58 8.48 -2.58 -37.79
N LEU A 59 9.47 -3.23 -38.42
CA LEU A 59 10.47 -4.04 -37.72
C LEU A 59 11.33 -3.18 -36.78
N LEU A 60 11.86 -2.05 -37.27
CA LEU A 60 12.60 -1.11 -36.44
C LEU A 60 11.74 -0.59 -35.29
N GLY A 61 10.49 -0.20 -35.57
CA GLY A 61 9.53 0.21 -34.55
C GLY A 61 9.33 -0.86 -33.48
N ALA A 62 9.20 -2.13 -33.88
CA ALA A 62 9.06 -3.25 -32.95
C ALA A 62 10.33 -3.46 -32.10
N VAL A 63 11.52 -3.37 -32.70
CA VAL A 63 12.80 -3.48 -31.96
C VAL A 63 12.94 -2.35 -30.94
N TYR A 64 12.69 -1.11 -31.34
CA TYR A 64 12.77 0.06 -30.45
C TYR A 64 11.68 0.07 -29.38
N TYR A 65 10.52 -0.50 -29.66
CA TYR A 65 9.47 -0.68 -28.66
C TYR A 65 9.86 -1.76 -27.63
N TYR A 66 10.38 -2.90 -28.10
CA TYR A 66 10.68 -4.04 -27.23
C TYR A 66 11.86 -3.77 -26.30
N ASP A 67 12.91 -3.10 -26.78
CA ASP A 67 14.05 -2.72 -25.94
C ASP A 67 13.70 -1.48 -25.10
N SER A 68 13.51 -1.66 -23.79
CA SER A 68 13.20 -0.56 -22.88
C SER A 68 14.30 0.51 -22.82
N ARG A 69 15.54 0.19 -23.19
CA ARG A 69 16.68 1.15 -23.27
C ARG A 69 16.55 2.15 -24.40
N SER A 70 15.66 1.89 -25.34
CA SER A 70 15.39 2.77 -26.45
C SER A 70 15.00 4.16 -25.94
N VAL A 71 15.79 5.16 -26.33
CA VAL A 71 15.51 6.57 -26.04
C VAL A 71 14.16 7.02 -26.61
N ALA A 72 13.58 6.26 -27.54
CA ALA A 72 12.26 6.52 -28.10
C ALA A 72 11.17 6.44 -27.03
N HIS A 73 11.31 5.63 -25.99
CA HIS A 73 10.33 5.57 -24.90
C HIS A 73 10.22 6.94 -24.21
N GLU A 74 11.35 7.47 -23.72
CA GLU A 74 11.40 8.75 -23.02
C GLU A 74 11.10 9.96 -23.92
N HIS A 75 11.65 9.98 -25.13
CA HIS A 75 11.66 11.20 -25.97
C HIS A 75 10.56 11.22 -27.04
N VAL A 76 9.87 10.10 -27.29
CA VAL A 76 8.80 10.02 -28.30
C VAL A 76 7.51 9.49 -27.67
N VAL A 77 7.54 8.28 -27.11
CA VAL A 77 6.33 7.61 -26.60
C VAL A 77 5.72 8.40 -25.44
N MET A 78 6.52 8.80 -24.46
CA MET A 78 6.01 9.51 -23.29
C MET A 78 5.46 10.91 -23.62
N PRO A 79 6.14 11.77 -24.41
CA PRO A 79 5.55 13.03 -24.88
C PRO A 79 4.24 12.84 -25.66
N VAL A 80 4.16 11.82 -26.52
CA VAL A 80 2.93 11.51 -27.25
C VAL A 80 1.81 11.10 -26.30
N ILE A 81 2.07 10.20 -25.34
CA ILE A 81 1.07 9.77 -24.34
C ILE A 81 0.56 10.97 -23.54
N ARG A 82 1.46 11.85 -23.08
CA ARG A 82 1.09 13.05 -22.31
C ARG A 82 0.25 14.05 -23.12
N ALA A 83 0.49 14.14 -24.43
CA ALA A 83 -0.27 15.00 -25.33
C ALA A 83 -1.67 14.49 -25.67
N VAL A 84 -1.89 13.16 -25.67
CA VAL A 84 -3.15 12.55 -26.16
C VAL A 84 -4.03 11.94 -25.08
N ALA A 85 -3.50 11.70 -23.88
CA ALA A 85 -4.22 11.07 -22.78
C ALA A 85 -4.05 11.87 -21.48
N ASP A 86 -5.08 11.92 -20.64
CA ASP A 86 -4.94 12.49 -19.30
C ASP A 86 -4.00 11.64 -18.41
N ALA A 87 -3.70 12.12 -17.20
CA ALA A 87 -2.77 11.47 -16.29
C ALA A 87 -3.21 10.05 -15.90
N GLU A 88 -4.49 9.84 -15.60
CA GLU A 88 -5.00 8.54 -15.16
C GLU A 88 -5.18 7.59 -16.36
N GLN A 89 -5.57 8.09 -17.53
CA GLN A 89 -5.63 7.32 -18.77
C GLN A 89 -4.26 6.83 -19.21
N GLY A 90 -3.25 7.71 -19.23
CA GLY A 90 -1.88 7.33 -19.57
C GLY A 90 -1.32 6.28 -18.61
N HIS A 91 -1.61 6.42 -17.32
CA HIS A 91 -1.23 5.43 -16.31
C HIS A 91 -1.92 4.07 -16.54
N LYS A 92 -3.25 4.05 -16.78
CA LYS A 92 -3.99 2.82 -17.11
C LYS A 92 -3.47 2.15 -18.38
N LEU A 93 -3.09 2.93 -19.39
CA LEU A 93 -2.47 2.41 -20.60
C LEU A 93 -1.13 1.73 -20.28
N ALA A 94 -0.28 2.34 -19.45
CA ALA A 94 0.99 1.75 -19.05
C ALA A 94 0.81 0.40 -18.33
N VAL A 95 -0.13 0.33 -17.36
CA VAL A 95 -0.47 -0.94 -16.68
C VAL A 95 -0.95 -1.99 -17.68
N LYS A 96 -1.80 -1.60 -18.65
CA LYS A 96 -2.29 -2.51 -19.69
C LYS A 96 -1.19 -3.02 -20.62
N VAL A 97 -0.22 -2.18 -20.97
CA VAL A 97 0.93 -2.57 -21.80
C VAL A 97 1.82 -3.55 -21.03
N LEU A 98 2.08 -3.30 -19.75
CA LEU A 98 2.93 -4.15 -18.92
C LEU A 98 2.25 -5.46 -18.49
N SER A 99 0.92 -5.49 -18.42
CA SER A 99 0.14 -6.71 -18.18
C SER A 99 -0.06 -7.58 -19.42
N ALA A 100 0.37 -7.11 -20.60
CA ALA A 100 0.31 -7.90 -21.83
C ALA A 100 1.17 -9.17 -21.72
N PRO A 101 0.90 -10.20 -22.55
CA PRO A 101 1.73 -11.39 -22.62
C PRO A 101 3.20 -11.07 -22.84
N GLU A 102 4.08 -11.96 -22.35
CA GLU A 102 5.53 -11.73 -22.30
C GLU A 102 6.17 -11.35 -23.65
N TRP A 103 5.64 -11.88 -24.76
CA TRP A 103 6.13 -11.59 -26.10
C TRP A 103 5.75 -10.18 -26.62
N ALA A 104 4.75 -9.53 -26.01
CA ALA A 104 4.15 -8.28 -26.48
C ALA A 104 4.51 -7.06 -25.64
N ARG A 105 5.11 -7.25 -24.47
CA ARG A 105 5.51 -6.15 -23.56
C ARG A 105 7.00 -5.82 -23.68
N PRO A 106 7.40 -4.57 -23.41
CA PRO A 106 8.81 -4.17 -23.42
C PRO A 106 9.60 -4.90 -22.33
N LYS A 107 10.91 -5.05 -22.54
CA LYS A 107 11.84 -5.71 -21.63
C LYS A 107 13.14 -4.94 -21.45
N ASP A 108 13.79 -5.11 -20.30
CA ASP A 108 15.18 -4.72 -20.08
C ASP A 108 16.09 -5.77 -20.72
N MET A 109 16.79 -5.35 -21.77
CA MET A 109 17.78 -6.19 -22.47
C MET A 109 19.19 -5.99 -21.92
N GLY A 110 19.34 -5.20 -20.85
CA GLY A 110 20.61 -5.04 -20.13
C GLY A 110 20.86 -6.16 -19.13
N VAL A 111 22.10 -6.19 -18.61
CA VAL A 111 22.52 -7.16 -17.59
C VAL A 111 22.96 -6.39 -16.35
N ASP A 112 22.42 -6.78 -15.19
CA ASP A 112 22.81 -6.18 -13.91
C ASP A 112 24.14 -6.77 -13.44
N GLY A 113 25.09 -5.87 -13.15
CA GLY A 113 26.42 -6.25 -12.68
C GLY A 113 26.49 -6.38 -11.16
N PRO A 114 27.55 -7.01 -10.62
CA PRO A 114 27.72 -7.20 -9.17
C PRO A 114 27.76 -5.89 -8.39
N ALA A 115 28.16 -4.78 -9.02
CA ALA A 115 28.19 -3.45 -8.40
C ALA A 115 26.80 -2.94 -7.97
N LEU A 116 25.72 -3.46 -8.56
CA LEU A 116 24.36 -3.05 -8.24
C LEU A 116 23.68 -3.93 -7.20
N LYS A 117 24.28 -5.06 -6.80
CA LYS A 117 23.67 -5.94 -5.80
C LYS A 117 23.35 -5.16 -4.52
N ALA A 118 22.21 -5.47 -3.95
CA ALA A 118 21.70 -4.87 -2.73
C ALA A 118 21.08 -5.95 -1.84
N GLU A 119 20.78 -5.58 -0.59
CA GLU A 119 20.09 -6.44 0.36
C GLU A 119 18.98 -5.64 1.05
N LEU A 120 17.85 -6.27 1.27
CA LEU A 120 16.73 -5.70 2.01
C LEU A 120 16.18 -6.73 3.00
N MET A 121 16.25 -6.44 4.30
CA MET A 121 15.73 -7.30 5.38
C MET A 121 16.28 -8.75 5.33
N GLY A 122 17.55 -8.91 4.97
CA GLY A 122 18.20 -10.22 4.78
C GLY A 122 17.91 -10.90 3.45
N MET A 123 17.13 -10.28 2.55
CA MET A 123 16.83 -10.81 1.22
C MET A 123 17.72 -10.16 0.17
N PRO A 124 18.37 -10.95 -0.72
CA PRO A 124 19.21 -10.42 -1.77
C PRO A 124 18.37 -9.77 -2.88
N LEU A 125 18.89 -8.69 -3.44
CA LEU A 125 18.34 -7.98 -4.60
C LEU A 125 19.40 -7.88 -5.72
N VAL A 126 18.97 -8.14 -6.96
CA VAL A 126 19.87 -8.04 -8.13
C VAL A 126 20.28 -6.59 -8.44
N ASN A 127 19.46 -5.62 -8.04
CA ASN A 127 19.72 -4.18 -8.15
C ASN A 127 18.94 -3.40 -7.07
N PRO A 128 19.24 -2.12 -6.80
CA PRO A 128 18.65 -1.37 -5.70
C PRO A 128 17.40 -0.58 -6.10
N VAL A 129 16.87 -0.80 -7.30
CA VAL A 129 15.81 0.03 -7.88
C VAL A 129 14.48 -0.73 -7.84
N GLY A 130 13.50 -0.11 -7.17
CA GLY A 130 12.13 -0.63 -7.08
C GLY A 130 11.08 0.35 -7.59
N ILE A 131 9.89 -0.18 -7.87
CA ILE A 131 8.70 0.62 -8.16
C ILE A 131 7.84 0.75 -6.89
N ALA A 132 7.45 1.99 -6.56
CA ALA A 132 6.63 2.28 -5.37
C ALA A 132 5.18 1.80 -5.52
N ALA A 133 4.48 1.61 -4.39
CA ALA A 133 3.03 1.44 -4.38
C ALA A 133 2.29 2.54 -5.14
N GLY A 134 1.12 2.18 -5.64
CA GLY A 134 0.19 3.03 -6.35
C GLY A 134 0.27 2.88 -7.86
N PHE A 135 1.37 2.32 -8.39
CA PHE A 135 1.49 2.06 -9.82
C PHE A 135 0.66 0.84 -10.22
N ASP A 136 0.94 -0.33 -9.64
CA ASP A 136 0.13 -1.54 -9.86
C ASP A 136 -0.77 -1.81 -8.65
N LYS A 137 -1.88 -1.07 -8.58
CA LYS A 137 -2.81 -1.13 -7.43
C LYS A 137 -3.47 -2.49 -7.24
N ASP A 138 -3.66 -3.24 -8.31
CA ASP A 138 -4.48 -4.45 -8.32
C ASP A 138 -3.69 -5.71 -8.73
N ALA A 139 -2.35 -5.67 -8.67
CA ALA A 139 -1.45 -6.77 -8.99
C ALA A 139 -1.59 -7.33 -10.44
N GLN A 140 -1.80 -6.44 -11.41
CA GLN A 140 -2.07 -6.78 -12.81
C GLN A 140 -0.82 -6.96 -13.67
N CYS A 141 0.28 -6.29 -13.33
CA CYS A 141 1.46 -6.18 -14.21
C CYS A 141 2.79 -6.46 -13.50
N ILE A 142 2.77 -7.18 -12.36
CA ILE A 142 3.95 -7.56 -11.56
C ILE A 142 5.09 -8.10 -12.44
N ASP A 143 4.83 -9.11 -13.26
CA ASP A 143 5.88 -9.73 -14.08
C ASP A 143 6.40 -8.77 -15.16
N GLY A 144 5.56 -7.83 -15.64
CA GLY A 144 5.97 -6.82 -16.60
C GLY A 144 6.89 -5.78 -15.97
N LEU A 145 6.64 -5.43 -14.70
CA LEU A 145 7.50 -4.53 -13.94
C LEU A 145 8.87 -5.16 -13.65
N PHE A 146 8.90 -6.45 -13.31
CA PHE A 146 10.17 -7.17 -13.21
C PHE A 146 10.89 -7.29 -14.57
N ASP A 147 10.15 -7.54 -15.67
CA ASP A 147 10.74 -7.67 -17.01
C ASP A 147 11.42 -6.39 -17.53
N ILE A 148 10.95 -5.21 -17.10
CA ILE A 148 11.60 -3.94 -17.44
C ILE A 148 12.74 -3.56 -16.49
N GLY A 149 13.09 -4.42 -15.53
CA GLY A 149 14.36 -4.33 -14.80
C GLY A 149 14.27 -3.83 -13.36
N PHE A 150 13.08 -3.67 -12.78
CA PHE A 150 12.93 -3.46 -11.32
C PHE A 150 13.26 -4.74 -10.55
N ALA A 151 14.04 -4.63 -9.47
CA ALA A 151 14.27 -5.76 -8.56
C ALA A 151 13.22 -5.86 -7.45
N TYR A 152 12.56 -4.74 -7.13
CA TYR A 152 11.51 -4.65 -6.11
C TYR A 152 10.22 -4.11 -6.73
N VAL A 153 9.11 -4.81 -6.51
CA VAL A 153 7.78 -4.39 -6.98
C VAL A 153 6.82 -4.33 -5.80
N GLU A 154 6.25 -3.15 -5.55
CA GLU A 154 5.21 -2.95 -4.53
C GLU A 154 3.85 -2.71 -5.17
N VAL A 155 2.96 -3.69 -5.05
CA VAL A 155 1.55 -3.57 -5.50
C VAL A 155 0.69 -2.89 -4.43
N GLY A 156 -0.49 -2.41 -4.82
CA GLY A 156 -1.43 -1.75 -3.91
C GLY A 156 -1.27 -0.22 -3.88
N SER A 157 -1.76 0.49 -2.85
CA SER A 157 -2.40 -0.04 -1.65
C SER A 157 -3.72 -0.73 -1.94
N VAL A 158 -3.82 -2.01 -1.54
CA VAL A 158 -5.03 -2.81 -1.68
C VAL A 158 -5.87 -2.65 -0.40
N CYS A 159 -7.16 -2.38 -0.57
CA CYS A 159 -8.11 -2.37 0.54
C CYS A 159 -8.85 -3.72 0.64
N PRO A 160 -9.42 -4.07 1.81
CA PRO A 160 -10.21 -5.30 1.95
C PRO A 160 -11.34 -5.40 0.94
N GLN A 161 -12.20 -4.39 0.89
CA GLN A 161 -13.33 -4.31 -0.02
C GLN A 161 -12.98 -3.47 -1.25
N PRO A 162 -13.59 -3.77 -2.42
CA PRO A 162 -13.47 -2.93 -3.59
C PRO A 162 -13.98 -1.51 -3.31
N GLN A 163 -13.26 -0.50 -3.80
CA GLN A 163 -13.72 0.89 -3.78
C GLN A 163 -13.18 1.67 -4.98
N SER A 164 -14.01 2.58 -5.50
CA SER A 164 -13.68 3.37 -6.70
C SER A 164 -12.63 4.44 -6.46
N GLY A 165 -12.42 4.85 -5.20
CA GLY A 165 -11.60 5.99 -4.80
C GLY A 165 -12.36 7.33 -4.87
N ASN A 166 -11.64 8.45 -4.83
CA ASN A 166 -12.25 9.78 -4.93
C ASN A 166 -12.70 10.10 -6.38
N PRO A 167 -13.61 11.09 -6.58
CA PRO A 167 -14.10 11.48 -7.90
C PRO A 167 -13.01 11.95 -8.88
N LEU A 168 -13.26 11.78 -10.17
CA LEU A 168 -12.39 12.26 -11.26
C LEU A 168 -12.65 13.75 -11.57
N PRO A 169 -11.67 14.51 -12.08
CA PRO A 169 -10.24 14.18 -12.20
C PRO A 169 -9.53 14.20 -10.84
N ARG A 170 -8.55 13.30 -10.68
CA ARG A 170 -7.83 13.08 -9.40
C ARG A 170 -6.34 12.83 -9.54
N PHE A 171 -5.80 12.94 -10.74
CA PHE A 171 -4.37 12.81 -11.01
C PHE A 171 -3.98 13.88 -12.01
N PHE A 172 -2.97 14.67 -11.66
CA PHE A 172 -2.57 15.87 -12.37
C PHE A 172 -1.06 15.84 -12.55
N ARG A 173 -0.61 16.04 -13.79
CA ARG A 173 0.80 16.18 -14.14
C ARG A 173 1.20 17.64 -13.95
N LEU A 174 2.35 17.87 -13.36
CA LEU A 174 3.01 19.17 -13.26
C LEU A 174 4.29 19.07 -14.07
N GLU A 175 4.16 19.19 -15.40
CA GLU A 175 5.27 18.91 -16.33
C GLU A 175 6.42 19.91 -16.20
N GLU A 176 6.10 21.16 -15.84
CA GLU A 176 7.09 22.21 -15.57
C GLU A 176 7.94 21.94 -14.32
N ASP A 177 7.43 21.11 -13.41
CA ASP A 177 7.99 20.87 -12.08
C ASP A 177 8.56 19.45 -11.89
N ASP A 178 8.56 18.61 -12.94
CA ASP A 178 8.91 17.18 -12.85
C ASP A 178 8.10 16.46 -11.73
N ALA A 179 6.82 16.81 -11.61
CA ALA A 179 6.00 16.49 -10.46
C ALA A 179 4.59 16.01 -10.82
N ALA A 180 3.88 15.46 -9.84
CA ALA A 180 2.48 15.12 -10.02
C ALA A 180 1.71 15.23 -8.71
N ILE A 181 0.46 15.68 -8.79
CA ILE A 181 -0.48 15.75 -7.67
C ILE A 181 -1.56 14.68 -7.88
N ASN A 182 -1.85 13.91 -6.83
CA ASN A 182 -2.96 12.95 -6.88
C ASN A 182 -3.81 12.96 -5.62
N ARG A 183 -5.09 12.68 -5.82
CA ARG A 183 -6.09 12.49 -4.77
C ARG A 183 -6.86 11.19 -4.94
N TYR A 184 -6.18 10.08 -5.24
CA TYR A 184 -6.84 8.80 -5.56
C TYR A 184 -7.81 8.29 -4.50
N GLY A 185 -7.44 8.37 -3.21
CA GLY A 185 -8.25 7.83 -2.11
C GLY A 185 -8.37 6.30 -2.13
N PHE A 186 -7.25 5.61 -2.36
CA PHE A 186 -7.16 4.13 -2.41
C PHE A 186 -8.20 3.44 -3.32
N ASN A 187 -8.32 3.86 -4.57
CA ASN A 187 -9.05 3.05 -5.56
C ASN A 187 -8.42 1.63 -5.64
N SER A 188 -9.25 0.60 -5.44
CA SER A 188 -8.81 -0.79 -5.25
C SER A 188 -9.94 -1.74 -5.69
N LEU A 189 -9.60 -2.85 -6.34
CA LEU A 189 -10.53 -3.95 -6.65
C LEU A 189 -10.71 -4.95 -5.49
N GLY A 190 -10.08 -4.71 -4.34
CA GLY A 190 -10.25 -5.51 -3.13
C GLY A 190 -9.21 -6.63 -2.97
N HIS A 191 -9.07 -7.16 -1.75
CA HIS A 191 -8.15 -8.27 -1.46
C HIS A 191 -8.43 -9.50 -2.32
N GLY A 192 -9.71 -9.80 -2.58
CA GLY A 192 -10.10 -10.95 -3.40
C GLY A 192 -9.55 -10.88 -4.83
N HIS A 193 -9.54 -9.69 -5.45
CA HIS A 193 -8.98 -9.52 -6.79
C HIS A 193 -7.46 -9.69 -6.78
N ALA A 194 -6.76 -9.00 -5.86
CA ALA A 194 -5.32 -9.08 -5.74
C ALA A 194 -4.85 -10.52 -5.47
N LEU A 195 -5.52 -11.22 -4.54
CA LEU A 195 -5.28 -12.64 -4.27
C LEU A 195 -5.44 -13.51 -5.51
N GLY A 196 -6.49 -13.25 -6.30
CA GLY A 196 -6.71 -13.94 -7.57
C GLY A 196 -5.55 -13.77 -8.57
N GLN A 197 -5.00 -12.57 -8.68
CA GLN A 197 -3.84 -12.33 -9.56
C GLN A 197 -2.57 -12.99 -9.04
N LEU A 198 -2.30 -12.90 -7.73
CA LEU A 198 -1.14 -13.55 -7.10
C LEU A 198 -1.20 -15.07 -7.28
N ARG A 199 -2.37 -15.69 -7.07
CA ARG A 199 -2.57 -17.13 -7.30
C ARG A 199 -2.41 -17.53 -8.76
N LYS A 200 -2.86 -16.71 -9.72
CA LYS A 200 -2.64 -16.99 -11.15
C LYS A 200 -1.15 -17.07 -11.49
N ARG A 201 -0.32 -16.18 -10.91
CA ARG A 201 1.14 -16.23 -11.08
C ARG A 201 1.73 -17.52 -10.54
N LEU A 202 1.29 -17.96 -9.35
CA LEU A 202 1.72 -19.24 -8.77
C LEU A 202 1.30 -20.44 -9.62
N VAL A 203 0.06 -20.48 -10.10
CA VAL A 203 -0.43 -21.55 -10.98
C VAL A 203 0.38 -21.61 -12.26
N LYS A 204 0.71 -20.46 -12.86
CA LYS A 204 1.59 -20.41 -14.04
C LYS A 204 2.99 -20.95 -13.73
N CYS A 205 3.60 -20.50 -12.64
CA CYS A 205 4.94 -20.95 -12.22
C CYS A 205 4.97 -22.44 -11.92
N ALA A 206 3.95 -22.98 -11.26
CA ALA A 206 3.82 -24.41 -10.99
C ALA A 206 3.66 -25.25 -12.25
N ALA A 207 2.99 -24.73 -13.28
CA ALA A 207 2.89 -25.41 -14.57
C ALA A 207 4.25 -25.45 -15.31
N GLU A 208 5.07 -24.41 -15.17
CA GLU A 208 6.41 -24.32 -15.77
C GLU A 208 7.47 -25.09 -14.98
N HIS A 209 7.29 -25.21 -13.66
CA HIS A 209 8.23 -25.83 -12.71
C HIS A 209 7.52 -26.76 -11.72
N PRO A 210 6.97 -27.90 -12.17
CA PRO A 210 6.17 -28.80 -11.32
C PRO A 210 6.95 -29.33 -10.11
N ASP A 211 8.27 -29.53 -10.25
CA ASP A 211 9.15 -30.03 -9.18
C ASP A 211 9.20 -29.10 -7.96
N LEU A 212 8.96 -27.80 -8.15
CA LEU A 212 8.92 -26.82 -7.06
C LEU A 212 7.60 -26.87 -6.26
N PHE A 213 6.54 -27.44 -6.83
CA PHE A 213 5.19 -27.43 -6.26
C PHE A 213 4.62 -28.83 -6.03
N PRO A 214 5.29 -29.69 -5.20
CA PRO A 214 4.85 -31.07 -4.98
C PRO A 214 3.46 -31.17 -4.33
N ASN A 215 3.03 -30.13 -3.62
CA ASN A 215 1.74 -30.06 -2.91
C ASN A 215 0.68 -29.20 -3.64
N GLY A 216 0.93 -28.86 -4.91
CA GLY A 216 0.04 -28.03 -5.73
C GLY A 216 0.31 -26.52 -5.65
N PRO A 217 -0.40 -25.72 -6.46
CA PRO A 217 -0.02 -24.34 -6.77
C PRO A 217 -0.63 -23.27 -5.86
N LEU A 218 -1.48 -23.65 -4.89
CA LEU A 218 -2.27 -22.68 -4.14
C LEU A 218 -1.49 -21.97 -3.04
N ASN A 219 -0.47 -22.64 -2.50
CA ASN A 219 0.42 -22.10 -1.49
C ASN A 219 1.85 -22.11 -2.05
N PRO A 220 2.57 -20.99 -1.95
CA PRO A 220 3.95 -20.95 -2.37
C PRO A 220 4.80 -21.81 -1.42
N PRO A 221 5.68 -22.68 -1.96
CA PRO A 221 6.49 -23.60 -1.17
C PRO A 221 7.52 -22.86 -0.30
N SER A 222 8.07 -23.57 0.67
CA SER A 222 9.16 -23.08 1.51
C SER A 222 10.39 -22.73 0.66
N GLY A 223 11.03 -21.60 0.95
CA GLY A 223 12.24 -21.14 0.26
C GLY A 223 12.04 -20.52 -1.13
N LEU A 224 10.83 -20.56 -1.70
CA LEU A 224 10.54 -19.85 -2.95
C LEU A 224 10.14 -18.40 -2.67
N PRO A 225 10.85 -17.39 -3.21
CA PRO A 225 10.46 -16.00 -3.06
C PRO A 225 9.09 -15.75 -3.72
N ARG A 226 8.28 -14.90 -3.12
CA ARG A 226 6.92 -14.60 -3.60
C ARG A 226 6.93 -13.74 -4.87
N SER A 227 8.06 -13.11 -5.17
CA SER A 227 8.37 -12.56 -6.50
C SER A 227 8.40 -13.62 -7.60
N LEU A 228 8.64 -14.91 -7.26
CA LEU A 228 8.87 -16.03 -8.18
C LEU A 228 10.13 -15.88 -9.03
N ARG A 229 11.02 -14.95 -8.64
CA ARG A 229 12.28 -14.68 -9.33
C ARG A 229 13.40 -14.54 -8.29
N PRO A 230 14.49 -15.32 -8.39
CA PRO A 230 15.63 -15.15 -7.50
C PRO A 230 16.16 -13.71 -7.53
N GLY A 231 16.50 -13.17 -6.35
CA GLY A 231 17.03 -11.81 -6.21
C GLY A 231 16.02 -10.70 -6.52
N HIS A 232 14.71 -11.01 -6.50
CA HIS A 232 13.64 -10.03 -6.62
C HIS A 232 12.69 -10.14 -5.43
N ILE A 233 12.06 -9.02 -5.08
CA ILE A 233 11.13 -8.92 -3.95
C ILE A 233 9.77 -8.44 -4.45
N LEU A 234 8.71 -9.14 -4.05
CA LEU A 234 7.34 -8.69 -4.21
C LEU A 234 6.78 -8.21 -2.87
N ALA A 235 6.45 -6.92 -2.83
CA ALA A 235 5.77 -6.31 -1.71
C ALA A 235 4.28 -6.11 -1.99
N VAL A 236 3.44 -6.33 -0.99
CA VAL A 236 2.00 -6.04 -1.03
C VAL A 236 1.70 -4.92 -0.05
N ASN A 237 1.34 -3.75 -0.58
CA ASN A 237 0.96 -2.60 0.21
C ASN A 237 -0.53 -2.67 0.57
N LEU A 238 -0.84 -2.56 1.85
CA LEU A 238 -2.18 -2.63 2.41
C LEU A 238 -2.67 -1.23 2.77
N GLY A 239 -3.93 -0.97 2.47
CA GLY A 239 -4.64 0.25 2.82
C GLY A 239 -5.98 -0.03 3.46
N LYS A 240 -6.57 1.01 4.03
CA LYS A 240 -7.85 0.97 4.73
C LYS A 240 -9.00 1.42 3.81
N ASN A 241 -10.16 0.76 3.88
CA ASN A 241 -11.36 1.24 3.19
C ASN A 241 -11.85 2.56 3.79
N LYS A 242 -12.36 3.47 2.95
CA LYS A 242 -12.86 4.78 3.40
C LYS A 242 -14.06 4.68 4.36
N THR A 243 -14.82 3.59 4.26
CA THR A 243 -16.01 3.31 5.08
C THR A 243 -15.68 2.69 6.43
N SER A 244 -14.45 2.21 6.64
CA SER A 244 -14.04 1.60 7.89
C SER A 244 -13.81 2.67 8.96
N ALA A 245 -14.18 2.38 10.22
CA ALA A 245 -14.00 3.30 11.35
C ALA A 245 -12.54 3.74 11.48
N ALA A 246 -12.27 5.03 11.70
CA ALA A 246 -10.93 5.61 11.59
C ALA A 246 -9.89 4.96 12.52
N ASP A 247 -10.31 4.50 13.70
CA ASP A 247 -9.52 3.86 14.76
C ASP A 247 -9.38 2.33 14.61
N SER A 248 -10.11 1.72 13.67
CA SER A 248 -10.08 0.27 13.46
C SER A 248 -8.82 -0.20 12.71
N ASP A 249 -8.21 -1.28 13.21
CA ASP A 249 -7.05 -1.92 12.60
C ASP A 249 -7.42 -3.10 11.67
N ASP A 250 -8.70 -3.52 11.70
CA ASP A 250 -9.16 -4.79 11.10
C ASP A 250 -8.83 -4.90 9.60
N ASP A 251 -8.89 -3.80 8.86
CA ASP A 251 -8.58 -3.79 7.43
C ASP A 251 -7.14 -4.25 7.15
N TYR A 252 -6.18 -3.81 7.97
CA TYR A 252 -4.79 -4.21 7.86
C TYR A 252 -4.60 -5.67 8.29
N LEU A 253 -5.20 -6.07 9.41
CA LEU A 253 -5.12 -7.45 9.93
C LEU A 253 -5.69 -8.46 8.90
N ARG A 254 -6.85 -8.14 8.30
CA ARG A 254 -7.42 -8.93 7.21
C ARG A 254 -6.50 -8.99 6.00
N GLY A 255 -5.81 -7.90 5.67
CA GLY A 255 -4.84 -7.87 4.58
C GLY A 255 -3.64 -8.77 4.83
N VAL A 256 -3.08 -8.74 6.05
CA VAL A 256 -2.00 -9.63 6.47
C VAL A 256 -2.43 -11.09 6.35
N ARG A 257 -3.59 -11.47 6.92
CA ARG A 257 -4.13 -12.83 6.82
C ARG A 257 -4.35 -13.29 5.38
N THR A 258 -4.86 -12.41 4.52
CA THR A 258 -5.30 -12.78 3.16
C THR A 258 -4.16 -12.78 2.14
N LEU A 259 -3.30 -11.77 2.20
CA LEU A 259 -2.28 -11.50 1.17
C LEU A 259 -0.85 -11.77 1.66
N GLY A 260 -0.62 -11.82 2.99
CA GLY A 260 0.68 -12.10 3.58
C GLY A 260 1.35 -13.38 3.08
N PRO A 261 0.64 -14.53 2.92
CA PRO A 261 1.23 -15.74 2.35
C PRO A 261 1.83 -15.57 0.94
N TYR A 262 1.41 -14.54 0.21
CA TYR A 262 1.74 -14.29 -1.19
C TYR A 262 2.68 -13.09 -1.39
N ALA A 263 3.26 -12.56 -0.32
CA ALA A 263 4.17 -11.42 -0.34
C ALA A 263 5.51 -11.77 0.32
N ASP A 264 6.62 -11.24 -0.21
CA ASP A 264 7.90 -11.25 0.49
C ASP A 264 7.88 -10.19 1.61
N ILE A 265 7.21 -9.06 1.34
CA ILE A 265 7.01 -7.95 2.29
C ILE A 265 5.55 -7.51 2.29
N VAL A 266 4.94 -7.39 3.46
CA VAL A 266 3.67 -6.70 3.65
C VAL A 266 3.95 -5.27 4.11
N VAL A 267 3.43 -4.29 3.39
CA VAL A 267 3.64 -2.87 3.68
C VAL A 267 2.37 -2.26 4.26
N ILE A 268 2.45 -1.71 5.46
CA ILE A 268 1.35 -1.02 6.15
C ILE A 268 1.39 0.47 5.78
N ASN A 269 0.43 0.92 4.97
CA ASN A 269 0.36 2.30 4.53
C ASN A 269 -0.61 3.13 5.37
N ILE A 270 -0.05 4.02 6.17
CA ILE A 270 -0.75 4.96 7.05
C ILE A 270 -0.53 6.44 6.66
N SER A 271 0.07 6.68 5.49
CA SER A 271 0.61 8.00 5.11
C SER A 271 -0.10 8.69 3.95
N SER A 272 -1.13 8.06 3.38
CA SER A 272 -1.96 8.67 2.32
C SER A 272 -2.64 9.95 2.81
N PRO A 273 -2.44 11.11 2.15
CA PRO A 273 -3.18 12.34 2.46
C PRO A 273 -4.64 12.29 1.97
N ASN A 274 -4.98 11.28 1.17
CA ASN A 274 -6.22 11.23 0.38
C ASN A 274 -7.32 10.41 1.05
N THR A 275 -7.04 9.86 2.22
CA THR A 275 -7.95 9.09 3.07
C THR A 275 -8.08 9.87 4.39
N PRO A 276 -9.23 10.51 4.65
CA PRO A 276 -9.40 11.35 5.84
C PRO A 276 -9.05 10.62 7.15
N GLY A 277 -8.33 11.29 8.04
CA GLY A 277 -7.93 10.76 9.34
C GLY A 277 -6.80 9.73 9.32
N LEU A 278 -6.39 9.21 8.16
CA LEU A 278 -5.41 8.11 8.10
C LEU A 278 -4.05 8.49 8.68
N ARG A 279 -3.59 9.71 8.40
CA ARG A 279 -2.28 10.21 8.89
C ARG A 279 -2.22 10.35 10.41
N ALA A 280 -3.37 10.44 11.10
CA ALA A 280 -3.42 10.49 12.56
C ALA A 280 -2.95 9.17 13.21
N LEU A 281 -3.01 8.05 12.47
CA LEU A 281 -2.49 6.75 12.92
C LEU A 281 -0.95 6.72 13.04
N GLN A 282 -0.25 7.76 12.58
CA GLN A 282 1.22 7.86 12.71
C GLN A 282 1.67 8.35 14.09
N SER A 283 0.74 8.79 14.95
CA SER A 283 1.05 9.08 16.35
C SER A 283 1.40 7.79 17.10
N ARG A 284 2.19 7.92 18.18
CA ARG A 284 2.81 6.80 18.87
C ARG A 284 1.87 5.66 19.25
N GLU A 285 0.85 5.94 20.08
CA GLU A 285 0.01 4.87 20.64
C GLU A 285 -0.84 4.15 19.57
N PRO A 286 -1.55 4.85 18.66
CA PRO A 286 -2.26 4.17 17.57
C PRO A 286 -1.34 3.34 16.68
N LEU A 287 -0.13 3.86 16.39
CA LEU A 287 0.84 3.17 15.56
C LEU A 287 1.37 1.91 16.24
N GLU A 288 1.77 2.00 17.51
CA GLU A 288 2.24 0.85 18.28
C GLU A 288 1.15 -0.23 18.36
N ARG A 289 -0.10 0.14 18.66
CA ARG A 289 -1.23 -0.80 18.71
C ARG A 289 -1.41 -1.52 17.37
N LEU A 290 -1.50 -0.77 16.27
CA LEU A 290 -1.68 -1.31 14.93
C LEU A 290 -0.53 -2.27 14.56
N LEU A 291 0.72 -1.85 14.77
CA LEU A 291 1.88 -2.65 14.38
C LEU A 291 2.03 -3.91 15.23
N ARG A 292 1.72 -3.88 16.53
CA ARG A 292 1.64 -5.11 17.36
C ARG A 292 0.61 -6.09 16.81
N GLY A 293 -0.57 -5.60 16.44
CA GLY A 293 -1.62 -6.42 15.82
C GLY A 293 -1.15 -7.03 14.50
N VAL A 294 -0.56 -6.23 13.62
CA VAL A 294 -0.03 -6.69 12.32
C VAL A 294 1.04 -7.76 12.49
N VAL A 295 1.98 -7.57 13.41
CA VAL A 295 3.07 -8.52 13.67
C VAL A 295 2.51 -9.81 14.26
N ALA A 296 1.58 -9.75 15.20
CA ALA A 296 0.91 -10.93 15.75
C ALA A 296 0.15 -11.71 14.67
N GLU A 297 -0.57 -11.03 13.77
CA GLU A 297 -1.25 -11.68 12.64
C GLU A 297 -0.26 -12.29 11.65
N ARG A 298 0.88 -11.64 11.39
CA ARG A 298 1.95 -12.15 10.54
C ARG A 298 2.57 -13.42 11.13
N ASP A 299 2.82 -13.43 12.44
CA ASP A 299 3.41 -14.56 13.16
C ASP A 299 2.43 -15.74 13.28
N ALA A 300 1.12 -15.48 13.20
CA ALA A 300 0.07 -16.50 13.18
C ALA A 300 -0.15 -17.16 11.80
N ILE A 301 0.50 -16.68 10.73
CA ILE A 301 0.35 -17.27 9.40
C ILE A 301 1.02 -18.65 9.38
N ALA A 302 0.24 -19.69 9.12
CA ALA A 302 0.72 -21.06 8.97
C ALA A 302 1.39 -21.32 7.59
N VAL A 303 2.45 -20.57 7.27
CA VAL A 303 3.28 -20.78 6.08
C VAL A 303 4.76 -20.73 6.42
N ASP A 304 5.57 -21.50 5.69
CA ASP A 304 7.02 -21.36 5.74
C ASP A 304 7.45 -20.09 5.01
N GLY A 305 8.36 -19.33 5.63
CA GLY A 305 8.82 -18.04 5.11
C GLY A 305 7.77 -16.96 5.32
N LEU A 306 7.63 -16.51 6.58
CA LEU A 306 6.74 -15.41 6.94
C LEU A 306 7.13 -14.13 6.18
N PRO A 307 6.14 -13.33 5.74
CA PRO A 307 6.44 -12.06 5.11
C PRO A 307 7.13 -11.12 6.12
N LYS A 308 8.07 -10.33 5.62
CA LYS A 308 8.57 -9.18 6.37
C LYS A 308 7.48 -8.11 6.47
N VAL A 309 7.52 -7.30 7.51
CA VAL A 309 6.57 -6.19 7.70
C VAL A 309 7.32 -4.87 7.57
N ALA A 310 6.83 -3.97 6.73
CA ALA A 310 7.32 -2.60 6.65
C ALA A 310 6.19 -1.60 6.88
N VAL A 311 6.51 -0.43 7.41
CA VAL A 311 5.56 0.69 7.54
C VAL A 311 5.93 1.82 6.60
N LYS A 312 4.94 2.40 5.90
CA LYS A 312 5.16 3.52 4.97
C LYS A 312 4.65 4.83 5.55
N VAL A 313 5.56 5.78 5.75
CA VAL A 313 5.29 7.08 6.43
C VAL A 313 5.40 8.27 5.48
N THR A 314 4.89 9.43 5.90
CA THR A 314 5.01 10.69 5.16
C THR A 314 6.27 11.48 5.60
N CYS A 315 6.78 12.35 4.74
CA CYS A 315 7.82 13.34 5.10
C CYS A 315 7.23 14.62 5.73
N ASP A 316 5.91 14.69 5.86
CA ASP A 316 5.20 15.81 6.48
C ASP A 316 5.11 15.69 8.01
N LEU A 317 6.07 15.00 8.63
CA LEU A 317 6.16 14.81 10.07
C LEU A 317 7.27 15.71 10.64
N SER A 318 7.06 16.22 11.83
CA SER A 318 8.09 16.86 12.66
C SER A 318 9.12 15.83 13.15
N GLU A 319 10.24 16.30 13.70
CA GLU A 319 11.26 15.41 14.27
C GLU A 319 10.70 14.56 15.43
N ASP A 320 9.86 15.14 16.28
CA ASP A 320 9.23 14.43 17.40
C ASP A 320 8.26 13.35 16.90
N GLU A 321 7.45 13.65 15.88
CA GLU A 321 6.57 12.66 15.26
C GLU A 321 7.35 11.54 14.55
N LEU A 322 8.49 11.85 13.94
CA LEU A 322 9.38 10.82 13.38
C LEU A 322 10.03 9.97 14.49
N ALA A 323 10.28 10.54 15.67
CA ALA A 323 10.75 9.79 16.82
C ALA A 323 9.68 8.85 17.38
N ASP A 324 8.41 9.27 17.38
CA ASP A 324 7.28 8.40 17.71
C ASP A 324 7.16 7.22 16.74
N VAL A 325 7.27 7.48 15.43
CA VAL A 325 7.33 6.43 14.40
C VAL A 325 8.48 5.47 14.68
N ALA A 326 9.68 6.00 14.92
CA ALA A 326 10.86 5.19 15.15
C ALA A 326 10.73 4.36 16.43
N SER A 327 10.16 4.92 17.50
CA SER A 327 9.83 4.19 18.73
C SER A 327 8.90 3.02 18.43
N ALA A 328 7.81 3.26 17.70
CA ALA A 328 6.86 2.21 17.37
C ALA A 328 7.51 1.07 16.57
N VAL A 329 8.30 1.39 15.55
CA VAL A 329 9.01 0.38 14.75
C VAL A 329 9.91 -0.51 15.60
N ARG A 330 10.64 0.08 16.56
CA ARG A 330 11.55 -0.66 17.46
C ARG A 330 10.82 -1.56 18.45
N THR A 331 9.66 -1.13 18.96
CA THR A 331 8.97 -1.82 20.06
C THR A 331 8.01 -2.90 19.60
N THR A 332 7.65 -2.95 18.31
CA THR A 332 6.64 -3.88 17.78
C THR A 332 7.21 -5.00 16.91
N GLY A 333 8.49 -4.97 16.52
CA GLY A 333 9.09 -6.00 15.68
C GLY A 333 8.80 -5.85 14.18
N VAL A 334 8.58 -4.61 13.72
CA VAL A 334 8.52 -4.27 12.30
C VAL A 334 9.93 -4.36 11.70
N ASP A 335 10.04 -4.92 10.50
CA ASP A 335 11.33 -5.23 9.86
C ASP A 335 11.94 -4.04 9.10
N GLY A 336 11.17 -2.99 8.79
CA GLY A 336 11.71 -1.82 8.09
C GLY A 336 10.71 -0.68 7.87
N VAL A 337 11.22 0.42 7.30
CA VAL A 337 10.45 1.65 7.07
C VAL A 337 10.59 2.11 5.63
N ILE A 338 9.50 2.60 5.03
CA ILE A 338 9.51 3.26 3.74
C ILE A 338 9.27 4.75 3.95
N VAL A 339 10.23 5.58 3.55
CA VAL A 339 10.17 7.03 3.66
C VAL A 339 10.52 7.66 2.31
N SER A 340 9.61 8.37 1.63
CA SER A 340 8.28 8.82 2.06
C SER A 340 7.17 8.55 1.05
N ASN A 341 5.94 8.71 1.55
CA ASN A 341 4.77 9.00 0.74
C ASN A 341 4.78 10.47 0.26
N THR A 342 3.77 10.84 -0.52
CA THR A 342 3.54 12.18 -1.06
C THR A 342 3.41 13.27 0.01
N THR A 343 3.76 14.52 -0.34
CA THR A 343 3.67 15.69 0.54
C THR A 343 2.43 16.55 0.28
N ILE A 344 1.88 17.17 1.32
CA ILE A 344 0.86 18.23 1.18
C ILE A 344 1.46 19.64 1.14
N ARG A 345 2.77 19.81 1.32
CA ARG A 345 3.46 21.11 1.26
C ARG A 345 3.38 21.70 -0.15
N ARG A 346 3.21 23.02 -0.25
CA ARG A 346 3.07 23.76 -1.52
C ARG A 346 3.78 25.12 -1.50
N ASP A 347 3.49 25.94 -0.49
CA ASP A 347 3.85 27.36 -0.46
C ASP A 347 5.37 27.60 -0.59
N GLU A 348 6.18 26.68 -0.05
CA GLU A 348 7.64 26.75 0.00
C GLU A 348 8.31 26.29 -1.30
N LEU A 349 7.57 25.67 -2.22
CA LEU A 349 8.13 24.90 -3.34
C LEU A 349 8.27 25.68 -4.64
N GLY A 350 7.66 26.85 -4.76
CA GLY A 350 7.75 27.67 -5.97
C GLY A 350 7.30 26.94 -7.24
N LEU A 351 6.24 26.12 -7.15
CA LEU A 351 5.72 25.33 -8.29
C LEU A 351 5.25 26.24 -9.42
N GLN A 352 5.57 25.86 -10.66
CA GLN A 352 5.30 26.64 -11.87
C GLN A 352 4.02 26.19 -12.59
N SER A 353 3.65 24.92 -12.47
CA SER A 353 2.53 24.36 -13.22
C SER A 353 1.19 24.97 -12.81
N GLU A 354 0.28 25.11 -13.78
CA GLU A 354 -1.11 25.57 -13.53
C GLU A 354 -1.87 24.60 -12.61
N ASN A 355 -1.46 23.33 -12.55
CA ASN A 355 -2.03 22.31 -11.67
C ASN A 355 -1.53 22.39 -10.22
N SER A 356 -0.63 23.32 -9.88
CA SER A 356 -0.02 23.44 -8.54
C SER A 356 -1.05 23.64 -7.40
N GLY A 357 -2.18 24.28 -7.68
CA GLY A 357 -3.29 24.49 -6.74
C GLY A 357 -4.20 23.29 -6.53
N GLU A 358 -3.98 22.17 -7.23
CA GLU A 358 -4.82 20.98 -7.09
C GLU A 358 -4.66 20.31 -5.70
N THR A 359 -5.78 19.83 -5.16
CA THR A 359 -5.79 19.13 -3.87
C THR A 359 -5.21 17.72 -3.99
N GLY A 360 -4.54 17.26 -2.94
CA GLY A 360 -3.98 15.92 -2.83
C GLY A 360 -2.49 15.91 -2.48
N GLY A 361 -1.86 14.74 -2.60
CA GLY A 361 -0.44 14.58 -2.36
C GLY A 361 0.41 14.91 -3.58
N LEU A 362 1.45 15.73 -3.41
CA LEU A 362 2.49 16.03 -4.38
C LEU A 362 3.60 14.99 -4.33
N SER A 363 4.05 14.60 -5.51
CA SER A 363 5.13 13.65 -5.77
C SER A 363 6.08 14.22 -6.83
N GLY A 364 7.22 13.59 -7.02
CA GLY A 364 8.22 14.00 -8.00
C GLY A 364 9.31 14.87 -7.41
N ARG A 365 10.06 15.55 -8.26
CA ARG A 365 11.34 16.18 -7.90
C ARG A 365 11.26 17.15 -6.70
N PRO A 366 10.21 18.00 -6.56
CA PRO A 366 10.09 18.90 -5.41
C PRO A 366 9.97 18.19 -4.04
N LEU A 367 9.57 16.91 -4.02
CA LEU A 367 9.45 16.12 -2.78
C LEU A 367 10.82 15.64 -2.25
N PHE A 368 11.82 15.50 -3.12
CA PHE A 368 13.11 14.89 -2.80
C PHE A 368 13.78 15.46 -1.54
N PRO A 369 13.95 16.79 -1.37
CA PRO A 369 14.64 17.32 -0.19
C PRO A 369 13.92 16.98 1.13
N TYR A 370 12.59 16.93 1.15
CA TYR A 370 11.83 16.56 2.34
C TYR A 370 11.91 15.06 2.64
N ALA A 371 11.83 14.23 1.60
CA ALA A 371 12.00 12.79 1.75
C ALA A 371 13.41 12.45 2.28
N LEU A 372 14.44 13.11 1.74
CA LEU A 372 15.83 12.94 2.19
C LEU A 372 16.03 13.42 3.64
N ALA A 373 15.45 14.57 4.01
CA ALA A 373 15.51 15.07 5.39
C ALA A 373 14.86 14.10 6.37
N ALA A 374 13.64 13.63 6.08
CA ALA A 374 12.94 12.65 6.91
C ALA A 374 13.71 11.32 7.01
N LEU A 375 14.34 10.87 5.92
CA LEU A 375 15.21 9.70 5.92
C LEU A 375 16.41 9.88 6.84
N LYS A 376 17.12 11.03 6.75
CA LYS A 376 18.27 11.33 7.61
C LYS A 376 17.86 11.35 9.08
N THR A 377 16.73 11.98 9.42
CA THR A 377 16.19 11.99 10.78
C THR A 377 15.89 10.57 11.27
N LEU A 378 15.12 9.78 10.52
CA LEU A 378 14.81 8.39 10.89
C LEU A 378 16.05 7.53 11.02
N ARG A 379 17.09 7.76 10.20
CA ARG A 379 18.31 6.97 10.25
C ARG A 379 19.01 7.07 11.61
N HIS A 380 19.01 8.25 12.23
CA HIS A 380 19.57 8.46 13.58
C HIS A 380 18.70 7.83 14.68
N LEU A 381 17.40 7.68 14.41
CA LEU A 381 16.37 7.21 15.34
C LEU A 381 16.06 5.72 15.20
N LEU A 382 16.71 5.02 14.27
CA LEU A 382 16.53 3.60 14.04
C LEU A 382 17.88 2.89 14.12
N PRO A 383 17.95 1.69 14.70
CA PRO A 383 19.19 0.92 14.73
C PRO A 383 19.57 0.49 13.31
N PRO A 384 20.88 0.33 12.99
CA PRO A 384 21.34 0.06 11.62
C PRO A 384 20.75 -1.19 10.96
N ASN A 385 20.34 -2.18 11.76
CA ASN A 385 19.70 -3.41 11.29
C ASN A 385 18.24 -3.23 10.84
N VAL A 386 17.61 -2.08 11.11
CA VAL A 386 16.30 -1.72 10.55
C VAL A 386 16.55 -0.97 9.22
N PRO A 387 16.38 -1.62 8.07
CA PRO A 387 16.56 -0.99 6.77
C PRO A 387 15.49 0.08 6.51
N ILE A 388 15.91 1.13 5.81
CA ILE A 388 15.03 2.18 5.31
C ILE A 388 14.99 2.07 3.79
N ILE A 389 13.80 2.06 3.22
CA ILE A 389 13.57 2.17 1.77
C ILE A 389 13.30 3.64 1.46
N GLY A 390 14.18 4.25 0.66
CA GLY A 390 14.05 5.65 0.23
C GLY A 390 13.03 5.77 -0.90
N ALA A 391 12.07 6.68 -0.78
CA ALA A 391 11.05 6.93 -1.78
C ALA A 391 10.73 8.43 -1.84
N GLY A 392 10.47 8.96 -3.02
CA GLY A 392 10.05 10.35 -3.20
C GLY A 392 11.10 11.19 -3.90
N GLY A 393 10.76 11.64 -5.12
CA GLY A 393 11.57 12.55 -5.89
C GLY A 393 12.87 12.01 -6.49
N VAL A 394 13.19 10.72 -6.30
CA VAL A 394 14.34 10.06 -6.96
C VAL A 394 14.13 10.10 -8.47
N TRP A 395 14.92 10.91 -9.17
CA TRP A 395 14.80 11.16 -10.60
C TRP A 395 15.88 10.44 -11.43
N ASP A 396 17.10 10.43 -10.91
CA ASP A 396 18.30 9.89 -11.56
C ASP A 396 19.19 9.10 -10.57
N GLY A 397 20.32 8.59 -11.07
CA GLY A 397 21.28 7.82 -10.28
C GLY A 397 21.97 8.63 -9.17
N GLU A 398 22.10 9.95 -9.32
CA GLU A 398 22.69 10.82 -8.29
C GLU A 398 21.75 10.95 -7.09
N ASP A 399 20.46 11.14 -7.34
CA ASP A 399 19.43 11.12 -6.31
C ASP A 399 19.39 9.77 -5.57
N ALA A 400 19.52 8.67 -6.31
CA ALA A 400 19.55 7.33 -5.75
C ALA A 400 20.76 7.10 -4.84
N LEU A 401 21.95 7.53 -5.27
CA LEU A 401 23.17 7.48 -4.46
C LEU A 401 23.08 8.38 -3.24
N THR A 402 22.49 9.56 -3.36
CA THR A 402 22.26 10.49 -2.24
C THR A 402 21.39 9.84 -1.15
N MET A 403 20.30 9.16 -1.55
CA MET A 403 19.48 8.40 -0.62
C MET A 403 20.26 7.24 0.01
N ALA A 404 21.09 6.53 -0.77
CA ALA A 404 21.94 5.45 -0.26
C ALA A 404 22.94 5.97 0.78
N HIS A 405 23.67 7.04 0.47
CA HIS A 405 24.65 7.69 1.36
C HIS A 405 24.00 8.10 2.68
N ALA A 406 22.76 8.60 2.64
CA ALA A 406 21.97 8.96 3.80
C ALA A 406 21.42 7.75 4.60
N GLY A 407 21.56 6.52 4.08
CA GLY A 407 21.24 5.28 4.79
C GLY A 407 20.09 4.45 4.21
N ALA A 408 19.60 4.77 3.01
CA ALA A 408 18.62 3.92 2.31
C ALA A 408 19.25 2.62 1.83
N ALA A 409 18.61 1.47 2.11
CA ALA A 409 19.05 0.16 1.62
C ALA A 409 18.76 -0.03 0.11
N MET A 410 17.68 0.59 -0.38
CA MET A 410 17.25 0.62 -1.78
C MET A 410 16.35 1.84 -2.01
N VAL A 411 16.05 2.16 -3.28
CA VAL A 411 15.20 3.29 -3.64
C VAL A 411 13.98 2.90 -4.46
N GLN A 412 12.85 3.54 -4.20
CA GLN A 412 11.62 3.41 -4.99
C GLN A 412 11.42 4.62 -5.89
N VAL A 413 10.97 4.35 -7.11
CA VAL A 413 10.56 5.38 -8.07
C VAL A 413 9.09 5.27 -8.43
N TYR A 414 8.50 6.40 -8.84
CA TYR A 414 7.15 6.47 -9.39
C TYR A 414 7.08 7.59 -10.42
N THR A 415 7.27 8.84 -9.97
CA THR A 415 7.03 10.01 -10.83
C THR A 415 8.02 10.04 -11.98
N ALA A 416 9.31 9.81 -11.74
CA ALA A 416 10.31 9.65 -12.80
C ALA A 416 9.90 8.61 -13.83
N PHE A 417 9.36 7.45 -13.40
CA PHE A 417 8.84 6.42 -14.31
C PHE A 417 7.66 6.91 -15.15
N GLY A 418 6.75 7.69 -14.56
CA GLY A 418 5.63 8.31 -15.26
C GLY A 418 6.03 9.38 -16.29
N TYR A 419 7.25 9.92 -16.21
CA TYR A 419 7.77 10.93 -17.15
C TYR A 419 8.76 10.35 -18.17
N ARG A 420 9.69 9.50 -17.71
CA ARG A 420 10.78 8.92 -18.50
C ARG A 420 10.40 7.58 -19.16
N GLY A 421 9.34 6.91 -18.69
CA GLY A 421 8.78 5.71 -19.32
C GLY A 421 9.51 4.41 -18.99
N VAL A 422 9.30 3.37 -19.80
CA VAL A 422 9.72 1.99 -19.47
C VAL A 422 11.23 1.78 -19.31
N GLY A 423 12.05 2.68 -19.84
CA GLY A 423 13.52 2.64 -19.70
C GLY A 423 14.06 3.13 -18.35
N THR A 424 13.24 3.82 -17.54
CA THR A 424 13.64 4.41 -16.26
C THR A 424 14.44 3.48 -15.34
N PRO A 425 14.00 2.25 -15.02
CA PRO A 425 14.76 1.34 -14.16
C PRO A 425 16.19 1.07 -14.69
N ARG A 426 16.34 0.86 -16.00
CA ARG A 426 17.65 0.66 -16.63
C ARG A 426 18.49 1.93 -16.61
N LEU A 427 17.90 3.08 -16.94
CA LEU A 427 18.59 4.37 -16.90
C LEU A 427 19.17 4.65 -15.50
N LEU A 428 18.38 4.45 -14.44
CA LEU A 428 18.83 4.60 -13.07
C LEU A 428 19.99 3.66 -12.72
N LYS A 429 19.89 2.38 -13.09
CA LYS A 429 20.94 1.39 -12.85
C LYS A 429 22.26 1.75 -13.55
N ASP A 430 22.16 2.25 -14.78
CA ASP A 430 23.32 2.63 -15.57
C ASP A 430 23.95 3.94 -15.05
N GLU A 431 23.13 4.91 -14.64
CA GLU A 431 23.55 6.16 -13.97
C GLU A 431 24.25 5.87 -12.63
N ILE A 432 23.65 5.05 -11.76
CA ILE A 432 24.29 4.60 -10.50
C ILE A 432 25.65 3.97 -10.79
N LYS A 433 25.71 3.03 -11.75
CA LYS A 433 26.96 2.33 -12.08
C LYS A 433 28.03 3.27 -12.63
N ARG A 434 27.63 4.29 -13.41
CA ARG A 434 28.54 5.32 -13.95
C ARG A 434 29.14 6.17 -12.83
N ASP A 435 28.33 6.50 -11.82
CA ASP A 435 28.71 7.43 -10.75
C ASP A 435 29.42 6.71 -9.58
N LEU A 436 29.41 5.38 -9.56
CA LEU A 436 30.26 4.56 -8.69
C LEU A 436 31.73 4.60 -9.13
N ALA A 437 32.63 4.78 -8.16
CA ALA A 437 34.07 4.61 -8.40
C ALA A 437 34.41 3.17 -8.86
N PRO A 438 35.51 2.96 -9.62
CA PRO A 438 35.92 1.62 -10.05
C PRO A 438 36.06 0.66 -8.86
N GLY A 439 35.34 -0.47 -8.90
CA GLY A 439 35.36 -1.48 -7.82
C GLY A 439 34.46 -1.16 -6.61
N ALA A 440 33.74 -0.04 -6.63
CA ALA A 440 32.70 0.24 -5.65
C ALA A 440 31.41 -0.55 -5.97
N SER A 441 30.57 -0.72 -4.95
CA SER A 441 29.26 -1.35 -5.05
C SER A 441 28.22 -0.51 -4.31
N TRP A 442 26.95 -0.69 -4.67
CA TRP A 442 25.80 -0.10 -3.99
C TRP A 442 25.84 -0.34 -2.47
N GLU A 443 26.04 -1.59 -2.05
CA GLU A 443 26.14 -1.95 -0.62
C GLU A 443 27.15 -1.09 0.16
N LYS A 444 28.27 -0.72 -0.45
CA LYS A 444 29.28 0.14 0.17
C LYS A 444 28.88 1.63 0.21
N GLN A 445 27.89 2.04 -0.58
CA GLN A 445 27.34 3.39 -0.56
C GLN A 445 26.30 3.56 0.55
N VAL A 446 25.68 2.48 1.01
CA VAL A 446 24.64 2.55 2.04
C VAL A 446 25.22 3.08 3.35
N GLY A 447 24.78 4.27 3.76
CA GLY A 447 25.26 4.99 4.95
C GLY A 447 26.64 5.63 4.79
N ALA A 448 27.13 5.86 3.56
CA ALA A 448 28.45 6.44 3.33
C ALA A 448 28.66 7.81 4.00
N ASP A 449 27.60 8.63 4.17
CA ASP A 449 27.64 9.90 4.92
C ASP A 449 28.15 9.72 6.37
N TYR A 450 28.05 8.49 6.89
CA TYR A 450 28.39 8.13 8.25
C TYR A 450 29.55 7.14 8.33
N GLY A 451 30.28 6.90 7.23
CA GLY A 451 31.35 5.88 7.20
C GLY A 451 30.83 4.45 6.95
N GLY A 452 29.65 4.32 6.32
CA GLY A 452 29.01 3.05 5.97
C GLY A 452 28.10 2.51 7.07
N VAL A 453 27.59 1.28 6.89
CA VAL A 453 26.62 0.64 7.79
C VAL A 453 27.09 0.59 9.26
N THR A 454 28.38 0.37 9.50
CA THR A 454 28.94 0.31 10.88
C THR A 454 29.07 1.67 11.55
N GLY A 455 29.14 2.76 10.77
CA GLY A 455 29.25 4.11 11.28
C GLY A 455 27.92 4.87 11.30
N MET A 456 26.83 4.23 10.84
CA MET A 456 25.50 4.83 10.88
C MET A 456 25.15 5.28 12.31
N PRO A 457 24.66 6.51 12.48
CA PRO A 457 24.34 7.06 13.78
C PRO A 457 23.17 6.29 14.36
N TRP A 458 23.28 5.99 15.65
CA TRP A 458 22.20 5.39 16.43
C TRP A 458 22.24 6.00 17.81
N ASP A 459 21.24 6.81 18.12
CA ASP A 459 21.16 7.50 19.41
C ASP A 459 20.63 6.57 20.51
N ALA A 460 21.49 5.63 20.93
CA ALA A 460 21.19 4.72 22.04
C ALA A 460 20.93 5.49 23.35
N SER A 461 21.53 6.67 23.54
CA SER A 461 21.31 7.52 24.70
C SER A 461 19.92 8.13 24.74
N ARG A 462 19.40 8.66 23.62
CA ARG A 462 18.03 9.15 23.52
C ARG A 462 17.02 8.05 23.82
N VAL A 463 17.25 6.85 23.29
CA VAL A 463 16.39 5.69 23.56
C VAL A 463 16.43 5.30 25.04
N ALA A 464 17.61 5.33 25.67
CA ALA A 464 17.74 5.08 27.10
C ALA A 464 17.02 6.16 27.94
N ALA A 465 17.10 7.43 27.53
CA ALA A 465 16.42 8.55 28.16
C ALA A 465 14.89 8.46 28.00
N GLU A 466 14.39 8.15 26.80
CA GLU A 466 12.98 7.86 26.53
C GLU A 466 12.48 6.73 27.43
N GLY A 467 13.24 5.63 27.51
CA GLY A 467 12.92 4.51 28.40
C GLY A 467 12.90 4.90 29.88
N ALA A 468 13.81 5.78 30.32
CA ALA A 468 13.83 6.28 31.69
C ALA A 468 12.62 7.20 31.97
N HIS A 469 12.27 8.08 31.05
CA HIS A 469 11.11 8.97 31.16
C HIS A 469 9.80 8.18 31.22
N LEU A 470 9.64 7.14 30.38
CA LEU A 470 8.47 6.27 30.40
C LEU A 470 8.33 5.51 31.72
N ARG A 471 9.44 4.99 32.27
CA ARG A 471 9.44 4.37 33.61
C ARG A 471 9.03 5.37 34.69
N ALA A 472 9.56 6.60 34.64
CA ALA A 472 9.21 7.64 35.61
C ALA A 472 7.71 7.98 35.56
N HIS A 473 7.15 8.20 34.36
CA HIS A 473 5.71 8.43 34.20
C HIS A 473 4.86 7.23 34.66
N ALA A 474 5.29 6.00 34.37
CA ALA A 474 4.60 4.81 34.84
C ALA A 474 4.58 4.71 36.38
N HIS A 475 5.69 5.08 37.04
CA HIS A 475 5.75 5.18 38.50
C HIS A 475 4.81 6.26 39.04
N GLU A 476 4.79 7.45 38.45
CA GLU A 476 3.91 8.55 38.86
C GLU A 476 2.42 8.17 38.72
N LEU A 477 2.03 7.58 37.60
CA LEU A 477 0.67 7.09 37.39
C LEU A 477 0.32 6.00 38.41
N GLY A 478 1.26 5.09 38.72
CA GLY A 478 1.10 4.09 39.76
C GLY A 478 0.88 4.70 41.15
N HIS A 479 1.58 5.79 41.48
CA HIS A 479 1.34 6.54 42.71
C HIS A 479 -0.06 7.15 42.76
N VAL A 480 -0.51 7.79 41.68
CA VAL A 480 -1.85 8.38 41.59
C VAL A 480 -2.93 7.30 41.74
N LEU A 481 -2.79 6.15 41.08
CA LEU A 481 -3.74 5.03 41.18
C LEU A 481 -3.80 4.45 42.60
N ASN A 482 -2.65 4.32 43.27
CA ASN A 482 -2.61 3.90 44.67
C ASN A 482 -3.31 4.93 45.57
N GLU A 483 -3.09 6.22 45.36
CA GLU A 483 -3.75 7.28 46.13
C GLU A 483 -5.28 7.26 45.93
N ILE A 484 -5.75 7.05 44.70
CA ILE A 484 -7.18 6.89 44.41
C ILE A 484 -7.75 5.66 45.10
N ARG A 485 -7.06 4.51 45.04
CA ARG A 485 -7.48 3.28 45.73
C ARG A 485 -7.58 3.51 47.23
N ASP A 486 -6.58 4.15 47.84
CA ASP A 486 -6.54 4.38 49.28
C ASP A 486 -7.64 5.37 49.72
N LYS A 487 -7.96 6.38 48.89
CA LYS A 487 -9.13 7.24 49.10
C LYS A 487 -10.46 6.48 48.99
N ILE A 488 -10.62 5.62 48.00
CA ILE A 488 -11.82 4.78 47.85
C ILE A 488 -11.97 3.84 49.04
N HIS A 489 -10.88 3.23 49.50
CA HIS A 489 -10.87 2.37 50.68
C HIS A 489 -11.26 3.15 51.94
N THR A 490 -10.69 4.34 52.14
CA THR A 490 -11.03 5.23 53.27
C THR A 490 -12.51 5.60 53.25
N LEU A 491 -13.04 6.02 52.10
CA LEU A 491 -14.46 6.34 51.92
C LEU A 491 -15.38 5.13 52.14
N SER A 492 -14.92 3.92 51.76
CA SER A 492 -15.66 2.69 52.02
C SER A 492 -15.71 2.39 53.52
N VAL A 493 -14.59 2.53 54.23
CA VAL A 493 -14.51 2.31 55.69
C VAL A 493 -15.32 3.36 56.44
N GLU A 494 -15.27 4.64 56.05
CA GLU A 494 -16.12 5.71 56.62
C GLU A 494 -17.61 5.41 56.41
N ARG A 495 -17.99 4.95 55.21
CA ARG A 495 -19.39 4.57 54.92
C ARG A 495 -19.86 3.33 55.70
N HIS A 496 -18.95 2.42 56.07
CA HIS A 496 -19.25 1.29 56.96
C HIS A 496 -19.22 1.68 58.46
N ALA A 497 -18.45 2.70 58.83
CA ALA A 497 -18.40 3.24 60.20
C ALA A 497 -19.64 4.08 60.55
N ASP A 498 -20.29 4.70 59.55
CA ASP A 498 -21.58 5.39 59.72
C ASP A 498 -22.79 4.44 59.80
N PHE A 499 -22.59 3.12 59.63
CA PHE A 499 -23.62 2.11 59.89
C PHE A 499 -23.56 1.66 61.35
N SER A 500 -24.22 2.42 62.23
CA SER A 500 -24.57 1.94 63.57
C SER A 500 -25.69 0.87 63.48
N PRO A 501 -25.56 -0.31 64.11
CA PRO A 501 -26.56 -1.38 64.03
C PRO A 501 -27.85 -1.10 64.84
N GLU A 502 -28.08 0.13 65.32
CA GLU A 502 -29.17 0.45 66.26
C GLU A 502 -30.28 1.37 65.71
N ALA A 503 -30.30 1.66 64.41
CA ALA A 503 -31.42 2.37 63.80
C ALA A 503 -31.82 1.72 62.48
N HIS A 504 -32.74 0.76 62.55
CA HIS A 504 -33.77 0.40 61.54
C HIS A 504 -34.31 -1.04 61.75
N SER A 505 -34.77 -1.38 62.95
CA SER A 505 -35.62 -2.56 63.16
C SER A 505 -37.07 -2.36 62.70
N ASP A 506 -37.50 -1.11 62.46
CA ASP A 506 -38.92 -0.80 62.32
C ASP A 506 -39.42 -0.63 60.88
N ASP A 507 -38.53 -0.56 59.87
CA ASP A 507 -38.93 -0.42 58.46
C ASP A 507 -38.87 -1.73 57.63
N LEU A 508 -38.24 -2.79 58.15
CA LEU A 508 -38.20 -4.10 57.50
C LEU A 508 -39.50 -4.92 57.69
N ALA A 509 -40.36 -4.53 58.64
CA ALA A 509 -41.68 -5.13 58.83
C ALA A 509 -42.76 -4.57 57.88
N ALA A 510 -42.56 -3.37 57.32
CA ALA A 510 -43.53 -2.72 56.43
C ALA A 510 -43.42 -3.17 54.96
N VAL A 511 -42.25 -3.64 54.51
CA VAL A 511 -42.03 -4.02 53.10
C VAL A 511 -42.35 -5.50 52.83
N ASN A 512 -42.29 -6.37 53.86
CA ASN A 512 -42.63 -7.79 53.72
C ASN A 512 -44.15 -8.10 53.69
N ALA A 513 -45.01 -7.11 53.84
CA ALA A 513 -46.47 -7.30 53.83
C ALA A 513 -47.17 -6.96 52.50
N ALA A 514 -46.44 -6.45 51.49
CA ALA A 514 -47.06 -5.95 50.25
C ALA A 514 -46.76 -6.77 48.98
N THR A 515 -46.12 -7.94 49.07
CA THR A 515 -45.68 -8.69 47.88
C THR A 515 -46.33 -10.06 47.71
N LEU A 516 -47.60 -10.24 48.07
CA LEU A 516 -48.37 -11.42 47.65
C LEU A 516 -49.88 -11.11 47.52
N SER A 517 -50.36 -10.84 46.29
CA SER A 517 -51.56 -11.50 45.76
C SER A 517 -51.68 -11.35 44.24
N ALA A 518 -51.91 -12.50 43.59
CA ALA A 518 -52.72 -12.77 42.39
C ALA A 518 -53.15 -11.52 41.60
N ASP A 519 -52.65 -11.24 40.40
CA ASP A 519 -53.06 -11.93 39.18
C ASP A 519 -51.99 -11.73 38.09
N GLY A 520 -51.50 -12.82 37.49
CA GLY A 520 -50.38 -12.81 36.55
C GLY A 520 -50.66 -12.09 35.23
N THR A 521 -50.41 -10.77 35.17
CA THR A 521 -50.24 -10.01 33.91
C THR A 521 -49.16 -8.94 34.03
N SER A 522 -48.50 -8.68 32.90
CA SER A 522 -47.26 -7.94 32.64
C SER A 522 -47.05 -6.56 33.30
N LEU A 523 -45.82 -6.28 33.74
CA LEU A 523 -45.32 -4.93 34.03
C LEU A 523 -44.56 -4.34 32.82
N PRO A 524 -44.74 -3.03 32.48
CA PRO A 524 -43.93 -2.33 31.50
C PRO A 524 -42.53 -1.96 32.02
N VAL A 525 -41.59 -1.77 31.09
CA VAL A 525 -40.13 -1.80 31.21
C VAL A 525 -39.47 -0.58 31.91
N ASP A 526 -40.20 0.33 32.54
CA ASP A 526 -39.60 1.60 33.00
C ASP A 526 -39.31 1.72 34.53
N ALA A 527 -39.30 0.63 35.29
CA ALA A 527 -39.11 0.69 36.76
C ALA A 527 -37.91 -0.10 37.33
N VAL A 528 -36.95 -0.58 36.51
CA VAL A 528 -35.73 -1.26 37.01
C VAL A 528 -34.46 -0.59 36.49
N ARG A 529 -34.37 0.73 36.70
CA ARG A 529 -33.12 1.50 36.64
C ARG A 529 -32.94 2.29 37.93
N GLY A 530 -32.68 1.54 38.99
CA GLY A 530 -32.25 2.05 40.28
C GLY A 530 -32.03 0.82 41.13
N PHE A 531 -30.84 0.66 41.70
CA PHE A 531 -30.41 -0.48 42.52
C PHE A 531 -29.94 -1.73 41.75
N ALA A 532 -28.84 -1.59 41.02
CA ALA A 532 -27.91 -2.70 40.80
C ALA A 532 -26.47 -2.13 40.75
N ASN A 533 -26.03 -1.59 41.88
CA ASN A 533 -24.62 -1.37 42.20
C ASN A 533 -24.52 -1.26 43.71
N LEU A 534 -24.39 -2.42 44.37
CA LEU A 534 -23.72 -2.61 45.65
C LEU A 534 -23.90 -4.09 46.04
N GLY A 535 -22.80 -4.83 45.99
CA GLY A 535 -22.77 -6.24 46.35
C GLY A 535 -21.51 -6.95 45.89
N VAL A 536 -20.33 -6.39 46.20
CA VAL A 536 -19.09 -7.19 46.25
C VAL A 536 -19.00 -7.72 47.68
N VAL A 537 -19.05 -9.05 47.80
CA VAL A 537 -18.84 -9.78 49.05
C VAL A 537 -17.33 -9.80 49.34
N GLU A 538 -16.92 -9.22 50.47
CA GLU A 538 -15.57 -9.37 51.02
C GLU A 538 -15.39 -10.74 51.69
N LYS A 539 -14.22 -11.35 51.48
CA LYS A 539 -13.71 -12.52 52.21
C LYS A 539 -12.63 -12.03 53.17
N HIS A 540 -12.77 -12.34 54.46
CA HIS A 540 -11.83 -11.96 55.53
C HIS A 540 -10.47 -12.69 55.45
N PRO A 541 -9.39 -12.11 56.01
CA PRO A 541 -8.01 -12.61 55.91
C PRO A 541 -7.60 -13.42 57.15
N ASP A 542 -6.85 -14.50 56.94
CA ASP A 542 -5.87 -15.06 57.88
C ASP A 542 -4.99 -16.09 57.14
N SER A 543 -3.73 -15.74 56.86
CA SER A 543 -2.53 -16.60 56.97
C SER A 543 -1.31 -15.97 56.26
N GLU A 544 -0.15 -16.34 56.77
CA GLU A 544 1.12 -15.60 56.78
C GLU A 544 1.94 -15.61 55.46
N ALA A 545 2.90 -14.68 55.45
CA ALA A 545 3.97 -14.38 54.49
C ALA A 545 4.60 -15.52 53.65
N ALA A 546 4.86 -15.24 52.36
CA ALA A 546 6.18 -15.14 51.66
C ALA A 546 6.05 -15.37 50.11
N PRO A 547 7.11 -15.26 49.27
CA PRO A 547 7.36 -14.11 48.38
C PRO A 547 7.18 -14.39 46.86
N VAL A 548 7.21 -13.29 46.10
CA VAL A 548 7.32 -13.12 44.62
C VAL A 548 7.91 -14.30 43.84
N VAL A 549 7.16 -14.93 42.90
CA VAL A 549 7.63 -15.38 41.54
C VAL A 549 6.44 -15.68 40.58
N GLU A 550 6.59 -15.26 39.31
CA GLU A 550 6.03 -15.81 38.05
C GLU A 550 4.53 -16.09 37.87
N ALA A 551 3.90 -15.29 36.99
CA ALA A 551 2.61 -15.61 36.37
C ALA A 551 2.80 -16.64 35.25
N VAL A 552 2.39 -17.89 35.51
CA VAL A 552 2.16 -18.92 34.48
C VAL A 552 0.66 -18.96 34.17
N VAL A 553 0.35 -18.82 32.89
CA VAL A 553 -0.98 -19.00 32.29
C VAL A 553 -1.45 -20.44 32.48
N ALA A 554 -2.64 -20.64 33.05
CA ALA A 554 -3.34 -21.92 33.02
C ALA A 554 -4.82 -21.75 32.66
N VAL A 555 -5.17 -22.49 31.61
CA VAL A 555 -6.46 -22.71 30.96
C VAL A 555 -7.52 -23.18 31.97
N VAL A 556 -8.72 -22.61 31.90
CA VAL A 556 -9.90 -23.11 32.64
C VAL A 556 -10.56 -24.22 31.82
N GLU A 557 -10.35 -25.47 32.24
CA GLU A 557 -11.21 -26.61 31.91
C GLU A 557 -12.53 -26.51 32.70
N ALA A 558 -13.66 -26.69 32.02
CA ALA A 558 -14.97 -26.83 32.64
C ALA A 558 -15.25 -28.31 32.98
N ALA A 559 -15.73 -28.57 34.19
CA ALA A 559 -16.21 -29.88 34.66
C ALA A 559 -17.65 -29.75 35.19
N PRO A 560 -18.40 -30.85 35.42
CA PRO A 560 -19.50 -31.28 34.54
C PRO A 560 -20.88 -31.23 35.22
N SER A 561 -21.96 -31.09 34.45
CA SER A 561 -23.33 -31.30 34.94
C SER A 561 -23.84 -32.70 34.60
N THR A 562 -24.42 -33.36 35.60
CA THR A 562 -25.00 -34.71 35.61
C THR A 562 -26.27 -34.85 34.75
N ALA A 563 -26.41 -36.04 34.18
CA ALA A 563 -27.26 -36.47 33.06
C ALA A 563 -28.78 -36.57 33.31
N GLU A 564 -29.55 -36.70 32.21
CA GLU A 564 -30.23 -37.97 31.85
C GLU A 564 -30.45 -38.09 30.31
N PRO A 565 -30.55 -39.31 29.73
CA PRO A 565 -30.22 -39.59 28.33
C PRO A 565 -31.43 -39.69 27.40
N VAL A 566 -31.32 -39.14 26.18
CA VAL A 566 -32.26 -39.40 25.09
C VAL A 566 -31.65 -40.42 24.11
N VAL A 567 -32.36 -41.53 23.95
CA VAL A 567 -32.03 -42.66 23.07
C VAL A 567 -32.07 -42.23 21.60
N VAL A 568 -30.94 -42.43 20.90
CA VAL A 568 -30.82 -42.28 19.44
C VAL A 568 -31.16 -43.61 18.77
N VAL A 569 -32.21 -43.63 17.94
CA VAL A 569 -32.44 -44.67 16.94
C VAL A 569 -31.77 -44.21 15.64
N ALA A 570 -30.77 -44.96 15.20
CA ALA A 570 -30.04 -44.72 13.97
C ALA A 570 -30.73 -45.43 12.79
N ASP A 571 -31.13 -44.67 11.77
CA ASP A 571 -31.45 -45.21 10.46
C ASP A 571 -30.35 -44.89 9.45
N LYS A 572 -29.87 -45.95 8.81
CA LYS A 572 -28.83 -45.97 7.77
C LYS A 572 -29.38 -45.36 6.47
N VAL A 573 -28.64 -44.42 5.87
CA VAL A 573 -28.84 -44.02 4.46
C VAL A 573 -27.53 -44.20 3.70
N GLN A 574 -27.60 -44.98 2.62
CA GLN A 574 -26.52 -45.31 1.68
C GLN A 574 -26.12 -44.11 0.80
N PRO A 575 -24.88 -44.07 0.27
CA PRO A 575 -24.39 -42.95 -0.53
C PRO A 575 -24.89 -43.05 -1.98
N SER A 576 -25.45 -41.96 -2.51
CA SER A 576 -25.74 -41.80 -3.94
C SER A 576 -24.79 -40.80 -4.60
N LYS A 577 -24.43 -41.10 -5.85
CA LYS A 577 -23.39 -40.48 -6.70
C LYS A 577 -23.55 -38.96 -6.92
N PRO A 578 -22.46 -38.22 -7.19
CA PRO A 578 -22.52 -36.78 -7.41
C PRO A 578 -23.16 -36.45 -8.78
N LYS A 579 -24.12 -35.52 -8.79
CA LYS A 579 -24.62 -34.88 -10.01
C LYS A 579 -23.95 -33.52 -10.17
N ASP A 580 -23.40 -33.29 -11.35
CA ASP A 580 -22.99 -31.99 -11.89
C ASP A 580 -24.15 -30.98 -11.82
N THR A 581 -23.92 -29.86 -11.14
CA THR A 581 -24.76 -28.66 -11.26
C THR A 581 -23.86 -27.43 -11.36
N PHE A 582 -23.27 -27.22 -12.53
CA PHE A 582 -22.59 -25.96 -12.90
C PHE A 582 -23.35 -25.17 -13.98
N SER A 583 -24.61 -25.51 -14.28
CA SER A 583 -25.34 -24.90 -15.42
C SER A 583 -26.75 -24.40 -15.13
N GLU A 584 -27.25 -24.36 -13.90
CA GLU A 584 -28.57 -23.79 -13.60
C GLU A 584 -28.54 -22.96 -12.31
N GLN A 585 -27.95 -21.77 -12.37
CA GLN A 585 -28.27 -20.66 -11.46
C GLN A 585 -27.80 -19.32 -12.07
N VAL A 586 -28.23 -19.08 -13.31
CA VAL A 586 -28.32 -17.74 -13.88
C VAL A 586 -29.79 -17.57 -14.25
N HIS A 587 -30.59 -17.06 -13.31
CA HIS A 587 -31.86 -16.32 -13.50
C HIS A 587 -32.66 -16.27 -12.19
N SER A 588 -32.17 -15.53 -11.20
CA SER A 588 -33.03 -14.76 -10.30
C SER A 588 -32.17 -13.70 -9.64
N GLY A 589 -32.50 -12.44 -9.93
CA GLY A 589 -31.84 -11.31 -9.32
C GLY A 589 -32.26 -11.23 -7.86
N ASP A 590 -31.31 -11.42 -6.95
CA ASP A 590 -31.41 -10.80 -5.64
C ASP A 590 -30.03 -10.44 -5.11
N ARG A 591 -29.88 -9.17 -4.77
CA ARG A 591 -28.65 -8.55 -4.28
C ARG A 591 -28.53 -8.80 -2.79
N ARG A 592 -27.71 -9.76 -2.35
CA ARG A 592 -27.01 -9.69 -1.06
C ARG A 592 -25.60 -10.28 -1.15
N LEU A 593 -24.66 -9.35 -1.01
CA LEU A 593 -23.23 -9.40 -0.70
C LEU A 593 -22.63 -10.75 -0.22
N VAL A 594 -21.54 -11.14 -0.88
CA VAL A 594 -20.34 -11.75 -0.27
C VAL A 594 -19.15 -10.87 -0.60
#